data_AF-A0A920FT85-F1
#
_entry.id   AF-A0A920FT85-F1
#
_cell.length_a   1.000
_cell.length_b   1.000
_cell.length_c   1.000
_cell.angle_alpha   90.00
_cell.angle_beta   90.00
_cell.angle_gamma   90.00
#
_symmetry.space_group_name_H-M   'P 1'
#
loop_
_entity.id
_entity.type
_entity.pdbx_description
1 polymer ?
#
loop_
_entity_poly.entity_id
_entity_poly.type
_entity_poly.pdbx_seq_one_letter_code
_entity_poly.pdbx_strand_id
1 'polypeptide(L)'
;MQRVRLIRCIAGARGVLKNGDVINKIGTYLKALAAVDNQIPFYVAFPTTTFDKKNVDASNINIEERSPDELSIMRGISEDGTITELQIYANDTDALNIAFDITPGKYVTKFITELGIHNTDKDSIDELYNTLAH
;
A
#
# COMPACT_ATOMS: atom_id res chain seq x y z
N MET A 1 -1.92 11.48 13.16
CA MET A 1 -3.06 12.26 12.61
C MET A 1 -3.69 13.18 13.65
N GLN A 2 -3.85 12.75 14.90
CA GLN A 2 -4.57 13.49 15.95
C GLN A 2 -3.95 14.83 16.41
N ARG A 3 -2.62 15.03 16.27
CA ARG A 3 -1.93 16.25 16.77
C ARG A 3 -1.41 17.18 15.67
N VAL A 4 -1.47 16.74 14.42
CA VAL A 4 -0.93 17.48 13.27
C VAL A 4 -2.07 17.68 12.30
N ARG A 5 -2.25 18.90 11.78
CA ARG A 5 -3.37 19.24 10.88
C ARG A 5 -3.13 18.66 9.48
N LEU A 6 -3.25 17.34 9.36
CA LEU A 6 -3.29 16.65 8.08
C LEU A 6 -4.65 16.88 7.43
N ILE A 7 -4.62 17.30 6.17
CA ILE A 7 -5.85 17.57 5.41
C ILE A 7 -6.22 16.43 4.46
N ARG A 8 -5.23 15.61 4.05
CA ARG A 8 -5.39 14.47 3.14
C ARG A 8 -4.29 13.44 3.37
N CYS A 9 -4.58 12.18 3.05
CA CYS A 9 -3.60 11.10 2.94
C CYS A 9 -3.59 10.59 1.50
N ILE A 10 -2.40 10.34 0.95
CA ILE A 10 -2.24 9.81 -0.40
C ILE A 10 -1.22 8.66 -0.33
N ALA A 11 -1.55 7.55 -0.97
CA ALA A 11 -0.65 6.41 -1.16
C ALA A 11 -0.56 6.03 -2.64
N GLY A 12 0.48 5.28 -2.99
CA GLY A 12 0.54 4.56 -4.26
C GLY A 12 -0.21 3.23 -4.20
N ALA A 13 -0.12 2.45 -5.29
CA ALA A 13 -0.54 1.06 -5.32
C ALA A 13 0.50 0.18 -6.03
N ARG A 14 0.67 -1.04 -5.54
CA ARG A 14 1.36 -2.14 -6.25
C ARG A 14 0.40 -2.86 -7.20
N GLY A 15 -0.87 -2.95 -6.80
CA GLY A 15 -1.97 -3.53 -7.57
C GLY A 15 -3.32 -3.03 -7.03
N VAL A 16 -4.32 -2.93 -7.90
CA VAL A 16 -5.72 -2.65 -7.52
C VAL A 16 -6.61 -3.71 -8.10
N LEU A 17 -7.40 -4.38 -7.25
CA LEU A 17 -8.26 -5.52 -7.62
C LEU A 17 -9.62 -5.04 -8.13
N LYS A 18 -10.39 -5.94 -8.77
CA LYS A 18 -11.70 -5.55 -9.34
C LYS A 18 -12.73 -5.13 -8.29
N ASN A 19 -12.62 -5.63 -7.06
CA ASN A 19 -13.46 -5.19 -5.96
C ASN A 19 -13.01 -3.85 -5.35
N GLY A 20 -11.95 -3.22 -5.88
CA GLY A 20 -11.39 -1.96 -5.40
C GLY A 20 -10.36 -2.10 -4.28
N ASP A 21 -10.03 -3.32 -3.86
CA ASP A 21 -9.00 -3.52 -2.85
C ASP A 21 -7.63 -3.15 -3.41
N VAL A 22 -6.85 -2.46 -2.57
CA VAL A 22 -5.55 -1.93 -2.95
C VAL A 22 -4.46 -2.75 -2.29
N ILE A 23 -3.60 -3.35 -3.10
CA ILE A 23 -2.36 -3.98 -2.64
C ILE A 23 -1.28 -2.89 -2.64
N ASN A 24 -0.70 -2.60 -1.49
CA ASN A 24 0.39 -1.63 -1.38
C ASN A 24 1.36 -1.98 -0.24
N LYS A 25 2.49 -1.26 -0.14
CA LYS A 25 3.53 -1.49 0.86
C LYS A 25 2.92 -1.62 2.26
N ILE A 26 3.41 -2.58 3.04
CA ILE A 26 2.97 -2.85 4.42
C ILE A 26 2.85 -1.56 5.25
N GLY A 27 1.77 -1.44 6.01
CA GLY A 27 1.38 -0.25 6.76
C GLY A 27 0.45 0.71 6.00
N THR A 28 0.08 0.42 4.75
CA THR A 28 -0.91 1.22 4.00
C THR A 28 -2.29 1.05 4.60
N TYR A 29 -2.68 -0.18 4.94
CA TYR A 29 -3.95 -0.45 5.61
C TYR A 29 -4.09 0.30 6.93
N LEU A 30 -3.02 0.32 7.74
CA LEU A 30 -2.99 1.07 9.01
C LEU A 30 -3.15 2.58 8.80
N LYS A 31 -2.53 3.14 7.75
CA LYS A 31 -2.70 4.56 7.38
C LYS A 31 -4.13 4.85 6.94
N ALA A 32 -4.76 3.95 6.18
CA ALA A 32 -6.14 4.10 5.74
C ALA A 32 -7.12 4.06 6.93
N LEU A 33 -6.95 3.12 7.85
CA LEU A 33 -7.74 3.06 9.10
C LEU A 33 -7.60 4.34 9.92
N ALA A 34 -6.36 4.81 10.13
CA ALA A 34 -6.12 6.05 10.86
C ALA A 34 -6.75 7.26 10.16
N ALA A 35 -6.70 7.31 8.82
CA ALA A 35 -7.31 8.39 8.05
C ALA A 35 -8.83 8.41 8.23
N VAL A 36 -9.48 7.26 8.11
CA VAL A 36 -10.92 7.09 8.28
C VAL A 36 -11.36 7.48 9.70
N ASP A 37 -10.65 6.99 10.73
CA ASP A 37 -10.92 7.33 12.13
C ASP A 37 -10.82 8.84 12.41
N ASN A 38 -9.89 9.52 11.72
CA ASN A 38 -9.67 10.96 11.88
C ASN A 38 -10.46 11.80 10.85
N GLN A 39 -11.37 11.19 10.08
CA GLN A 39 -12.17 11.85 9.03
C GLN A 39 -11.30 12.58 7.98
N ILE A 40 -10.11 12.05 7.71
CA ILE A 40 -9.20 12.53 6.69
C ILE A 40 -9.41 11.69 5.43
N PRO A 41 -9.61 12.32 4.26
CA PRO A 41 -9.77 11.57 3.01
C PRO A 41 -8.46 10.86 2.63
N PHE A 42 -8.60 9.59 2.26
CA PHE A 42 -7.50 8.70 1.88
C PHE A 42 -7.58 8.40 0.38
N TYR A 43 -6.61 8.87 -0.38
CA TYR A 43 -6.54 8.69 -1.83
C TYR A 43 -5.50 7.65 -2.20
N VAL A 44 -5.76 6.94 -3.29
CA VAL A 44 -4.77 6.02 -3.88
C VAL A 44 -4.51 6.46 -5.32
N ALA A 45 -3.25 6.77 -5.62
CA ALA A 45 -2.81 7.23 -6.92
C ALA A 45 -1.99 6.15 -7.63
N PHE A 46 -2.37 5.80 -8.85
CA PHE A 46 -1.73 4.72 -9.60
C PHE A 46 -2.01 4.85 -11.11
N PRO A 47 -1.09 4.39 -11.97
CA PRO A 47 -1.37 4.31 -13.40
C PRO A 47 -2.39 3.19 -13.67
N THR A 48 -3.19 3.32 -14.72
CA THR A 48 -4.21 2.29 -15.06
C THR A 48 -3.63 0.90 -15.30
N THR A 49 -2.35 0.81 -15.67
CA THR A 49 -1.60 -0.45 -15.81
C THR A 49 -1.42 -1.21 -14.49
N THR A 50 -1.63 -0.56 -13.34
CA THR A 50 -1.61 -1.18 -12.01
C THR A 50 -2.91 -1.91 -11.66
N PHE A 51 -3.99 -1.75 -12.44
CA PHE A 51 -5.19 -2.57 -12.25
C PHE A 51 -4.94 -4.04 -12.55
N ASP A 52 -5.34 -4.89 -11.62
CA ASP A 52 -5.36 -6.34 -11.80
C ASP A 52 -6.60 -6.72 -12.61
N LYS A 53 -6.36 -7.14 -13.85
CA LYS A 53 -7.42 -7.57 -14.77
C LYS A 53 -7.94 -8.99 -14.50
N LYS A 54 -7.24 -9.77 -13.66
CA LYS A 54 -7.48 -11.19 -13.44
C LYS A 54 -8.20 -11.46 -12.12
N ASN A 55 -7.72 -10.87 -11.03
CA ASN A 55 -8.21 -11.17 -9.69
C ASN A 55 -9.38 -10.26 -9.30
N VAL A 56 -10.47 -10.87 -8.82
CA VAL A 56 -11.64 -10.14 -8.34
C VAL A 56 -11.40 -9.57 -6.95
N ASP A 57 -10.84 -10.39 -6.07
CA ASP A 57 -10.57 -10.07 -4.68
C ASP A 57 -9.22 -10.65 -4.23
N ALA A 58 -8.93 -10.47 -2.95
CA ALA A 58 -7.70 -10.88 -2.30
C ALA A 58 -7.51 -12.40 -2.13
N SER A 59 -8.52 -13.24 -2.42
CA SER A 59 -8.50 -14.65 -1.99
C SER A 59 -7.35 -15.46 -2.59
N ASN A 60 -6.91 -15.08 -3.78
CA ASN A 60 -5.84 -15.74 -4.54
C ASN A 60 -4.54 -14.92 -4.58
N ILE A 61 -4.45 -13.85 -3.80
CA ILE A 61 -3.28 -12.98 -3.77
C ILE A 61 -2.26 -13.56 -2.79
N ASN A 62 -1.16 -14.07 -3.34
CA ASN A 62 0.01 -14.44 -2.55
C ASN A 62 0.78 -13.17 -2.19
N ILE A 63 0.78 -12.83 -0.90
CA ILE A 63 1.55 -11.70 -0.40
C ILE A 63 3.02 -12.09 -0.31
N GLU A 64 3.89 -11.26 -0.89
CA GLU A 64 5.34 -11.47 -0.88
C GLU A 64 5.89 -11.38 0.55
N GLU A 65 6.57 -12.45 0.98
CA GLU A 65 7.44 -12.47 2.15
C GLU A 65 8.89 -12.29 1.69
N ARG A 66 9.61 -11.37 2.33
CA ARG A 66 10.98 -10.99 1.98
C ARG A 66 11.97 -11.50 3.01
N SER A 67 13.27 -11.40 2.72
CA SER A 67 14.30 -11.83 3.66
C SER A 67 14.13 -11.11 5.01
N PRO A 68 14.20 -11.85 6.14
CA PRO A 68 14.34 -11.26 7.47
C PRO A 68 15.48 -10.25 7.57
N ASP A 69 16.51 -10.35 6.72
CA ASP A 69 17.67 -9.45 6.69
C ASP A 69 17.29 -7.98 6.50
N GLU A 70 16.19 -7.68 5.80
CA GLU A 70 15.72 -6.30 5.63
C GLU A 70 15.22 -5.68 6.94
N LEU A 71 14.93 -6.52 7.94
CA LEU A 71 14.55 -6.12 9.29
C LEU A 71 15.74 -6.23 10.26
N SER A 72 16.61 -7.23 10.13
CA SER A 72 17.75 -7.43 11.05
C SER A 72 18.95 -6.53 10.77
N ILE A 73 19.17 -6.14 9.51
CA ILE A 73 20.39 -5.46 9.10
C ILE A 73 20.08 -4.02 8.73
N MET A 74 20.63 -3.08 9.49
CA MET A 74 20.57 -1.66 9.20
C MET A 74 21.92 -1.15 8.70
N ARG A 75 21.94 -0.51 7.54
CA ARG A 75 23.12 0.17 7.01
C ARG A 75 23.17 1.61 7.55
N GLY A 76 24.28 1.96 8.20
CA GLY A 76 24.47 3.25 8.86
C GLY A 76 25.89 3.78 8.71
N ILE A 77 26.16 4.91 9.36
CA ILE A 77 27.49 5.55 9.41
C ILE A 77 28.01 5.44 10.84
N SER A 78 29.21 4.88 11.03
CA SER A 78 29.87 4.79 12.34
C SER A 78 30.51 6.11 12.77
N GLU A 79 30.97 6.18 14.03
CA GLU A 79 31.58 7.39 14.61
C GLU A 79 32.82 7.88 13.84
N ASP A 80 33.53 6.98 13.17
CA ASP A 80 34.69 7.28 12.32
C ASP A 80 34.31 7.70 10.88
N GLY A 81 33.01 7.76 10.56
CA GLY A 81 32.50 8.13 9.24
C GLY A 81 32.40 6.98 8.23
N THR A 82 32.73 5.74 8.62
CA THR A 82 32.66 4.57 7.73
C THR A 82 31.20 4.11 7.56
N ILE A 83 30.83 3.66 6.34
CA ILE A 83 29.53 3.01 6.14
C ILE A 83 29.63 1.56 6.60
N THR A 84 28.79 1.18 7.55
CA THR A 84 28.78 -0.15 8.16
C THR A 84 27.36 -0.73 8.21
N GLU A 85 27.27 -2.04 8.38
CA GLU A 85 26.03 -2.79 8.59
C GLU A 85 25.94 -3.22 10.05
N LEU A 86 24.80 -2.97 10.68
CA LEU A 86 24.54 -3.31 12.07
C LEU A 86 23.40 -4.32 12.16
N GLN A 87 23.63 -5.38 12.92
CA GLN A 87 22.59 -6.29 13.36
C GLN A 87 21.77 -5.61 14.48
N ILE A 88 20.47 -5.40 14.27
CA ILE A 88 19.62 -4.61 15.20
C ILE A 88 18.79 -5.46 16.18
N TYR A 89 18.76 -6.78 16.01
CA TYR A 89 18.19 -7.74 16.99
C TYR A 89 18.97 -9.07 16.99
N ALA A 90 18.77 -9.93 17.99
CA ALA A 90 19.57 -11.16 18.15
C ALA A 90 19.43 -12.13 16.96
N ASN A 91 20.53 -12.81 16.58
CA ASN A 91 20.58 -13.70 15.40
C ASN A 91 19.55 -14.83 15.43
N ASP A 92 19.15 -15.28 16.62
CA ASP A 92 18.23 -16.41 16.82
C ASP A 92 16.76 -15.95 16.90
N THR A 93 16.45 -14.74 16.41
CA THR A 93 15.10 -14.17 16.43
C THR A 93 14.40 -14.43 15.10
N ASP A 94 13.28 -15.15 15.15
CA ASP A 94 12.39 -15.29 14.00
C ASP A 94 11.71 -13.95 13.67
N ALA A 95 11.62 -13.62 12.38
CA ALA A 95 10.97 -12.41 11.92
C ALA A 95 10.03 -12.69 10.74
N LEU A 96 8.89 -12.00 10.73
CA LEU A 96 7.90 -12.04 9.66
C LEU A 96 8.01 -10.76 8.83
N ASN A 97 8.58 -10.85 7.63
CA ASN A 97 8.78 -9.69 6.76
C ASN A 97 7.82 -9.70 5.57
N ILE A 98 6.58 -9.30 5.83
CA ILE A 98 5.54 -9.17 4.81
C ILE A 98 5.69 -7.85 4.06
N ALA A 99 5.88 -7.92 2.74
CA ALA A 99 6.23 -6.76 1.92
C ALA A 99 5.06 -5.84 1.57
N PHE A 100 3.82 -6.34 1.61
CA PHE A 100 2.61 -5.64 1.19
C PHE A 100 1.43 -5.99 2.09
N ASP A 101 0.48 -5.07 2.22
CA ASP A 101 -0.84 -5.33 2.79
C ASP A 101 -1.93 -5.06 1.77
N ILE A 102 -3.15 -5.47 2.14
CA ILE A 102 -4.36 -5.22 1.37
C ILE A 102 -5.18 -4.20 2.15
N THR A 103 -5.43 -3.07 1.51
CA THR A 103 -6.31 -2.02 2.01
C THR A 103 -7.66 -2.15 1.33
N PRO A 104 -8.73 -2.49 2.08
CA PRO A 104 -10.07 -2.61 1.50
C PRO A 104 -10.53 -1.33 0.81
N GLY A 105 -11.12 -1.47 -0.38
CA GLY A 105 -11.55 -0.32 -1.21
C GLY A 105 -12.47 0.66 -0.48
N LYS A 106 -13.26 0.15 0.48
CA LYS A 106 -14.16 0.95 1.34
C LYS A 106 -13.46 2.02 2.19
N TYR A 107 -12.15 1.91 2.41
CA TYR A 107 -11.36 2.91 3.14
C TYR A 107 -10.73 3.95 2.20
N VAL A 108 -10.81 3.74 0.89
CA VAL A 108 -10.29 4.66 -0.12
C VAL A 108 -11.38 5.63 -0.55
N THR A 109 -11.10 6.91 -0.43
CA THR A 109 -12.01 8.01 -0.78
C THR A 109 -12.17 8.18 -2.29
N LYS A 110 -11.06 8.17 -3.04
CA LYS A 110 -11.05 8.21 -4.51
C LYS A 110 -9.77 7.55 -5.05
N PHE A 111 -9.86 7.06 -6.26
CA PHE A 111 -8.70 6.69 -7.07
C PHE A 111 -8.26 7.85 -7.95
N ILE A 112 -6.95 7.99 -8.14
CA ILE A 112 -6.34 9.00 -9.00
C ILE A 112 -5.50 8.27 -10.04
N THR A 113 -5.86 8.41 -11.31
CA THR A 113 -5.13 7.82 -12.44
C THR A 113 -4.83 8.90 -13.49
N GLU A 114 -4.10 8.53 -14.53
CA GLU A 114 -3.89 9.39 -15.70
C GLU A 114 -5.20 9.71 -16.46
N LEU A 115 -6.28 8.94 -16.22
CA LEU A 115 -7.62 9.17 -16.78
C LEU A 115 -8.49 10.08 -15.92
N GLY A 116 -8.00 10.54 -14.77
CA GLY A 116 -8.71 11.44 -13.86
C GLY A 116 -8.94 10.87 -12.46
N ILE A 117 -9.98 11.37 -11.80
CA ILE A 117 -10.32 10.99 -10.41
C ILE A 117 -11.61 10.16 -10.43
N HIS A 118 -11.54 8.97 -9.87
CA HIS A 118 -12.60 7.97 -9.92
C HIS A 118 -13.16 7.65 -8.53
N ASN A 119 -14.45 7.32 -8.44
CA ASN A 119 -14.97 6.76 -7.20
C ASN A 119 -14.48 5.32 -7.01
N THR A 120 -14.72 4.81 -5.80
CA THR A 120 -14.35 3.45 -5.39
C THR A 120 -15.57 2.53 -5.27
N ASP A 121 -16.76 3.00 -5.68
CA ASP A 121 -17.91 2.12 -5.86
C ASP A 121 -17.74 1.22 -7.08
N LYS A 122 -18.48 0.11 -7.05
CA LYS A 122 -18.38 -0.95 -8.05
C LYS A 122 -18.61 -0.44 -9.47
N ASP A 123 -19.63 0.41 -9.68
CA ASP A 123 -20.00 0.89 -11.00
C ASP A 123 -18.87 1.74 -11.61
N SER A 124 -18.28 2.62 -10.81
CA SER A 124 -17.15 3.46 -11.24
C SER A 124 -15.88 2.65 -11.51
N ILE A 125 -15.64 1.59 -10.72
CA ILE A 125 -14.53 0.67 -10.95
C ILE A 125 -14.75 -0.12 -12.24
N ASP A 126 -15.94 -0.68 -12.44
CA ASP A 126 -16.29 -1.44 -13.65
C ASP A 126 -16.19 -0.57 -14.92
N GLU A 127 -16.62 0.69 -14.87
CA GLU A 127 -16.44 1.66 -15.97
C GLU A 127 -14.96 1.89 -16.30
N LEU A 128 -14.12 2.08 -15.27
CA LEU A 128 -12.69 2.27 -15.44
C LEU A 128 -12.02 1.01 -16.02
N TYR A 129 -12.44 -0.19 -15.59
CA TYR A 129 -11.98 -1.45 -16.17
C TYR A 129 -12.35 -1.62 -17.64
N ASN A 130 -13.60 -1.33 -17.99
CA ASN A 130 -14.10 -1.46 -19.36
C ASN A 130 -13.38 -0.51 -20.32
N THR A 131 -13.06 0.71 -19.85
CA THR A 131 -12.23 1.67 -20.61
C THR A 131 -10.85 1.10 -20.98
N LEU A 132 -10.31 0.19 -20.16
CA LEU A 132 -8.98 -0.43 -20.32
C LEU A 132 -8.99 -1.80 -21.01
N ALA A 133 -10.17 -2.28 -21.42
CA ALA A 133 -10.36 -3.59 -22.05
C ALA A 133 -10.34 -3.52 -23.59
N HIS A 134 -10.19 -2.33 -24.16
CA HIS A 134 -10.00 -2.05 -25.58
C HIS A 134 -8.54 -1.79 -25.92
#